data_AF-A0A8H4BTI8-F1
#
_entry.id   AF-A0A8H4BTI8-F1
#
_cell.length_a   1.000
_cell.length_b   1.000
_cell.length_c   1.000
_cell.angle_alpha   90.00
_cell.angle_beta   90.00
_cell.angle_gamma   90.00
#
_symmetry.space_group_name_H-M   'P 1'
#
loop_
_entity.id
_entity.type
_entity.pdbx_description
1 polymer ?
#
loop_
_entity_poly.entity_id
_entity_poly.type
_entity_poly.pdbx_seq_one_letter_code
_entity_poly.pdbx_strand_id
1 'polypeptide(L)'
;METKVEIAVLDSTVPTTLVDMTRLIVRKTPLFNSYQQLKSQYHTAVASKLEDNFANFVTDNSATVNNMNDWNKRQSVFERTDCIAPMVQTLLDETRRIPTRMREAYLRQWRRSLIKRALAMIKFVQEET
;
A
#
# COMPACT_ATOMS: atom_id res chain seq x y z
N MET A 1 -18.16 -6.58 4.50
CA MET A 1 -17.13 -7.57 4.09
C MET A 1 -15.79 -6.89 3.77
N GLU A 2 -15.80 -5.63 3.34
CA GLU A 2 -14.62 -4.82 2.97
C GLU A 2 -13.59 -4.64 4.11
N THR A 3 -14.05 -4.51 5.35
CA THR A 3 -13.18 -4.28 6.52
C THR A 3 -12.14 -5.38 6.78
N LYS A 4 -12.42 -6.64 6.42
CA LYS A 4 -11.47 -7.75 6.65
C LYS A 4 -10.25 -7.69 5.74
N VAL A 5 -10.43 -7.22 4.50
CA VAL A 5 -9.33 -7.10 3.53
C VAL A 5 -8.45 -5.91 3.88
N GLU A 6 -9.04 -4.78 4.25
CA GLU A 6 -8.32 -3.59 4.69
C GLU A 6 -7.47 -3.84 5.95
N ILE A 7 -7.99 -4.62 6.90
CA ILE A 7 -7.23 -5.06 8.09
C ILE A 7 -6.03 -5.91 7.68
N ALA A 8 -6.25 -6.94 6.87
CA ALA A 8 -5.16 -7.81 6.42
C ALA A 8 -4.09 -7.04 5.63
N VAL A 9 -4.51 -6.01 4.89
CA VAL A 9 -3.61 -5.10 4.18
C VAL A 9 -2.79 -4.28 5.16
N LEU A 10 -3.39 -3.68 6.19
CA LEU A 10 -2.68 -2.88 7.19
C LEU A 10 -1.79 -3.72 8.11
N ASP A 11 -2.13 -4.99 8.34
CA ASP A 11 -1.27 -5.92 9.08
C ASP A 11 0.02 -6.26 8.31
N SER A 12 0.04 -6.11 6.99
CA SER A 12 1.25 -6.29 6.17
C SER A 12 2.41 -5.41 6.65
N THR A 13 3.63 -5.94 6.54
CA THR A 13 4.87 -5.21 6.86
C THR A 13 5.25 -4.21 5.77
N VAL A 14 4.71 -4.38 4.55
CA VAL A 14 5.02 -3.55 3.38
C VAL A 14 3.73 -3.06 2.69
N PRO A 15 3.79 -1.88 2.04
CA PRO A 15 2.73 -1.41 1.16
C PRO A 15 2.28 -2.46 0.15
N THR A 16 0.99 -2.49 -0.18
CA THR A 16 0.39 -3.49 -1.06
C THR A 16 -0.28 -2.85 -2.27
N THR A 17 -0.39 -3.63 -3.35
CA THR A 17 -1.11 -3.23 -4.56
C THR A 17 -2.26 -4.20 -4.80
N LEU A 18 -3.46 -3.66 -4.95
CA LEU A 18 -4.65 -4.40 -5.34
C LEU A 18 -4.78 -4.33 -6.86
N VAL A 19 -4.68 -5.48 -7.51
CA VAL A 19 -4.84 -5.62 -8.97
C VAL A 19 -6.11 -6.41 -9.23
N ASP A 20 -7.15 -5.72 -9.71
CA ASP A 20 -8.39 -6.34 -10.15
C ASP A 20 -8.34 -6.58 -11.66
N MET A 21 -8.15 -7.84 -12.05
CA MET A 21 -8.08 -8.26 -13.45
C MET A 21 -9.46 -8.26 -14.14
N THR A 22 -10.55 -8.29 -13.39
CA THR A 22 -11.91 -8.29 -13.96
C THR A 22 -12.34 -6.88 -14.37
N ARG A 23 -12.02 -5.88 -13.53
CA ARG A 23 -12.35 -4.47 -13.78
C ARG A 23 -11.19 -3.69 -14.41
N LEU A 24 -10.01 -4.30 -14.54
CA LEU A 24 -8.77 -3.67 -14.99
C LEU A 24 -8.41 -2.43 -14.15
N ILE A 25 -8.61 -2.54 -12.84
CA ILE A 25 -8.34 -1.46 -11.89
C ILE A 25 -7.11 -1.83 -11.06
N VAL A 26 -6.18 -0.89 -10.94
CA VAL A 26 -5.03 -0.98 -10.04
C VAL A 26 -5.16 0.09 -8.97
N ARG A 27 -5.17 -0.34 -7.71
CA ARG A 27 -5.10 0.54 -6.54
C ARG A 27 -3.91 0.16 -5.69
N LYS A 28 -3.34 1.11 -4.96
CA LYS A 28 -2.18 0.89 -4.11
C LYS A 28 -2.37 1.54 -2.75
N THR A 29 -1.75 0.99 -1.73
CA THR A 29 -1.61 1.71 -0.46
C THR A 29 -0.61 2.86 -0.62
N PRO A 30 -0.58 3.81 0.33
CA PRO A 30 0.45 4.84 0.37
C PRO A 30 1.87 4.27 0.41
N LEU A 31 2.87 5.12 0.13
CA LEU A 31 4.28 4.76 0.23
C LEU A 31 4.69 4.44 1.68
N PHE A 32 5.80 3.73 1.85
CA PHE A 32 6.21 3.10 3.11
C PHE A 32 6.05 3.99 4.35
N ASN A 33 6.59 5.21 4.35
CA ASN A 33 6.52 6.10 5.52
C ASN A 33 5.07 6.48 5.89
N SER A 34 4.28 6.90 4.90
CA SER A 34 2.86 7.25 5.09
C SER A 34 2.03 6.02 5.45
N TYR A 35 2.37 4.85 4.89
CA TYR A 35 1.73 3.58 5.21
C TYR A 35 1.97 3.17 6.67
N GLN A 36 3.18 3.35 7.21
CA GLN A 36 3.46 3.08 8.63
C GLN A 36 2.66 4.01 9.55
N GLN A 37 2.51 5.29 9.18
CA GLN A 37 1.66 6.23 9.91
C GLN A 37 0.20 5.80 9.88
N LEU A 38 -0.32 5.43 8.71
CA LEU A 38 -1.69 4.94 8.54
C LEU A 38 -1.94 3.68 9.37
N LYS A 39 -1.00 2.73 9.37
CA LYS A 39 -1.05 1.51 10.17
C LYS A 39 -1.10 1.81 11.68
N SER A 40 -0.24 2.71 12.16
CA SER A 40 -0.23 3.12 13.56
C SER A 40 -1.57 3.75 13.98
N GLN A 41 -2.06 4.72 13.19
CA GLN A 41 -3.35 5.36 13.42
C GLN A 41 -4.51 4.36 13.45
N TYR A 42 -4.46 3.33 12.60
CA TYR A 42 -5.44 2.26 12.57
C TYR A 42 -5.44 1.44 13.86
N HIS A 43 -4.28 0.95 14.30
CA HIS A 43 -4.18 0.15 15.52
C HIS A 43 -4.58 0.95 16.76
N THR A 44 -4.17 2.22 16.87
CA THR A 44 -4.59 3.10 17.96
C THR A 44 -6.11 3.28 18.00
N ALA A 45 -6.75 3.48 16.84
CA ALA A 45 -8.20 3.64 16.78
C ALA A 45 -8.97 2.35 17.09
N VAL A 46 -8.44 1.19 16.68
CA VAL A 46 -9.04 -0.10 17.06
C VAL A 46 -8.93 -0.35 18.56
N ALA A 47 -7.76 -0.03 19.15
CA ALA A 47 -7.56 -0.15 20.59
C ALA A 47 -8.50 0.77 21.38
N SER A 48 -8.61 2.04 21.00
CA SER A 48 -9.52 2.98 21.67
C SER A 48 -10.98 2.52 21.59
N LYS A 49 -11.41 1.96 20.46
CA LYS A 49 -12.75 1.39 20.31
C LYS A 49 -12.98 0.19 21.22
N LEU A 50 -11.98 -0.67 21.41
CA LEU A 50 -12.10 -1.81 22.33
C LEU A 50 -12.19 -1.33 23.79
N GLU A 51 -11.42 -0.30 24.15
CA GLU A 51 -11.49 0.35 25.46
C GLU A 51 -12.86 0.99 25.71
N ASP A 52 -13.39 1.75 24.75
CA ASP A 52 -14.73 2.36 24.83
C ASP A 52 -15.83 1.30 24.97
N ASN A 53 -15.75 0.21 24.19
CA ASN A 53 -16.71 -0.89 24.29
C ASN A 53 -16.61 -1.63 25.62
N PHE A 54 -15.40 -1.81 26.16
CA PHE A 54 -15.20 -2.45 27.45
C PHE A 54 -15.72 -1.57 28.59
N ALA A 55 -15.44 -0.26 28.54
CA ALA A 55 -15.98 0.70 29.48
C ALA A 55 -17.53 0.68 29.46
N ASN A 56 -18.13 0.75 28.28
CA ASN A 56 -19.59 0.72 28.10
C ASN A 56 -20.23 -0.61 28.52
N PHE A 57 -19.52 -1.73 28.42
CA PHE A 57 -19.99 -3.04 28.91
C PHE A 57 -20.00 -3.13 30.44
N VAL A 58 -19.06 -2.45 31.11
CA VAL A 58 -18.95 -2.43 32.57
C VAL A 58 -19.92 -1.43 33.20
N THR A 59 -20.19 -0.30 32.52
CA THR A 59 -21.16 0.70 32.94
C THR A 59 -22.49 0.51 32.21
N ASP A 60 -23.34 -0.39 32.71
CA ASP A 60 -24.75 -0.49 32.31
C ASP A 60 -25.44 0.89 32.48
N ASN A 61 -26.19 1.35 31.48
CA ASN A 61 -26.93 2.62 31.37
C ASN A 61 -26.18 3.90 30.96
N SER A 62 -25.93 4.06 29.65
CA SER A 62 -26.22 5.31 28.90
C SER A 62 -25.64 5.17 27.49
N ALA A 63 -26.49 4.83 26.52
CA ALA A 63 -26.12 4.80 25.10
C ALA A 63 -25.88 6.23 24.56
N THR A 64 -24.74 6.83 24.88
CA THR A 64 -24.21 7.93 24.08
C THR A 64 -23.64 7.33 22.81
N VAL A 65 -24.45 7.37 21.75
CA VAL A 65 -24.08 7.09 20.36
C VAL A 65 -23.04 8.14 19.93
N ASN A 66 -21.80 7.99 20.38
CA ASN A 66 -20.71 8.87 20.01
C ASN A 66 -20.23 8.49 18.60
N ASN A 67 -20.62 9.33 17.63
CA ASN A 67 -20.00 9.55 16.33
C ASN A 67 -19.35 8.32 15.64
N MET A 68 -20.18 7.33 15.30
CA MET A 68 -19.81 6.25 14.35
C MET A 68 -19.46 6.77 12.93
N ASN A 69 -19.65 8.06 12.66
CA ASN A 69 -19.64 8.62 11.31
C ASN A 69 -18.27 9.18 10.85
N ASP A 70 -17.29 9.31 11.75
CA ASP A 70 -15.98 9.86 11.37
C ASP A 70 -15.01 8.82 10.80
N TRP A 71 -15.20 7.52 11.08
CA TRP A 71 -14.36 6.48 10.48
C TRP A 71 -14.72 6.21 9.02
N ASN A 72 -16.02 6.23 8.68
CA ASN A 72 -16.50 6.11 7.30
C ASN A 72 -16.08 7.29 6.41
N LYS A 73 -15.59 8.39 6.99
CA LYS A 73 -15.06 9.55 6.27
C LYS A 73 -13.55 9.52 6.04
N ARG A 74 -12.81 8.55 6.62
CA ARG A 74 -11.37 8.43 6.39
C ARG A 74 -11.10 7.81 5.02
N GLN A 75 -10.09 8.36 4.34
CA GLN A 75 -9.65 7.93 3.01
C GLN A 75 -9.51 6.41 2.95
N SER A 76 -10.04 5.80 1.88
CA SER A 76 -9.84 4.38 1.60
C SER A 76 -8.36 4.02 1.72
N VAL A 77 -8.06 2.87 2.34
CA VAL A 77 -6.67 2.34 2.50
C VAL A 77 -5.94 2.25 1.14
N PHE A 78 -6.73 2.16 0.06
CA PHE A 78 -6.26 2.11 -1.30
C PHE A 78 -6.51 3.43 -2.05
N GLU A 79 -5.43 3.97 -2.59
CA GLU A 79 -5.44 5.12 -3.50
C GLU A 79 -5.38 4.64 -4.95
N ARG A 80 -5.99 5.40 -5.86
CA ARG A 80 -5.87 5.15 -7.29
C ARG A 80 -4.45 5.46 -7.74
N THR A 81 -3.90 4.63 -8.63
CA THR A 81 -2.61 4.91 -9.24
C THR A 81 -2.82 5.69 -10.55
N ASP A 82 -2.50 6.97 -10.55
CA ASP A 82 -2.67 7.83 -11.73
C ASP A 82 -1.39 7.97 -12.57
N CYS A 83 -0.24 7.51 -12.07
CA CYS A 83 1.05 7.65 -12.74
C CYS A 83 1.68 6.28 -13.08
N ILE A 84 2.17 6.16 -14.31
CA ILE A 84 2.97 5.03 -14.77
C ILE A 84 4.44 5.45 -14.70
N ALA A 85 5.29 4.60 -14.12
CA ALA A 85 6.72 4.84 -14.07
C ALA A 85 7.32 4.82 -15.49
N PRO A 86 8.00 5.89 -15.95
CA PRO A 86 8.52 5.99 -17.31
C PRO A 86 9.43 4.81 -17.70
N MET A 87 10.27 4.34 -16.76
CA MET A 87 11.17 3.20 -17.02
C MET A 87 10.42 1.89 -17.29
N VAL A 88 9.25 1.70 -16.69
CA VAL A 88 8.42 0.50 -16.91
C VAL A 88 7.72 0.62 -18.26
N GLN A 89 7.26 1.81 -18.64
CA GLN A 89 6.71 2.06 -19.96
C GLN A 89 7.75 1.74 -21.05
N THR A 90 8.97 2.26 -20.93
CA THR A 90 10.08 1.96 -21.86
C THR A 90 10.37 0.46 -21.92
N LEU A 91 10.41 -0.23 -20.77
CA LEU A 91 10.62 -1.68 -20.72
C LEU A 91 9.54 -2.43 -21.51
N LEU A 92 8.27 -2.07 -21.33
CA LEU A 92 7.15 -2.72 -22.02
C LEU A 92 7.23 -2.51 -23.53
N ASP A 93 7.58 -1.30 -23.96
CA ASP A 93 7.68 -0.95 -25.37
C ASP A 93 8.86 -1.65 -26.05
N GLU A 94 10.02 -1.74 -25.39
CA GLU A 94 11.17 -2.49 -25.89
C GLU A 94 10.91 -4.00 -25.91
N THR A 95 10.31 -4.56 -24.85
CA THR A 95 10.01 -6.00 -24.77
C THR A 95 9.08 -6.46 -25.89
N ARG A 96 8.14 -5.62 -26.34
CA ARG A 96 7.24 -5.92 -27.47
C ARG A 96 7.99 -6.07 -28.80
N ARG A 97 9.11 -5.37 -28.98
CA ARG A 97 9.95 -5.41 -30.19
C ARG A 97 10.90 -6.62 -30.22
N ILE A 98 11.13 -7.25 -29.07
CA ILE A 98 12.07 -8.37 -28.94
C ILE A 98 11.36 -9.71 -29.22
N PRO A 99 11.99 -10.64 -29.97
CA PRO A 99 11.48 -11.99 -30.16
C PRO A 99 11.23 -12.71 -28.84
N THR A 100 10.11 -13.44 -28.73
CA THR A 100 9.65 -14.07 -27.46
C THR A 100 10.75 -14.86 -26.74
N ARG A 101 11.54 -15.63 -27.49
CA ARG A 101 12.66 -16.46 -27.01
C ARG A 101 13.80 -15.66 -26.34
N MET A 102 13.92 -14.35 -26.61
CA MET A 102 14.95 -13.49 -26.02
C MET A 102 14.42 -12.59 -24.89
N ARG A 103 13.10 -12.50 -24.71
CA ARG A 103 12.48 -11.56 -23.74
C ARG A 103 12.91 -11.83 -22.30
N GLU A 104 13.04 -13.09 -21.91
CA GLU A 104 13.43 -13.43 -20.55
C GLU A 104 14.86 -12.96 -20.24
N ALA A 105 15.81 -13.20 -21.15
CA ALA A 105 17.19 -12.76 -20.97
C ALA A 105 17.28 -11.24 -20.85
N TYR A 106 16.53 -10.53 -21.69
CA TYR A 106 16.41 -9.07 -21.64
C TYR A 106 15.80 -8.58 -20.31
N LEU A 107 14.70 -9.18 -19.83
CA LEU A 107 14.08 -8.84 -18.55
C LEU A 107 15.02 -9.09 -17.36
N ARG A 108 15.78 -10.20 -17.38
CA ARG A 108 16.79 -10.48 -16.36
C ARG A 108 17.88 -9.42 -16.34
N GLN A 109 18.34 -8.96 -17.50
CA GLN A 109 19.33 -7.89 -17.61
C GLN A 109 18.77 -6.56 -17.09
N TRP A 110 17.54 -6.20 -17.47
CA TRP A 110 16.88 -4.99 -17.00
C TRP A 110 16.72 -4.98 -15.48
N ARG A 111 16.32 -6.11 -14.88
CA ARG A 111 16.24 -6.28 -13.41
C ARG A 111 17.60 -6.05 -12.74
N ARG A 112 18.70 -6.58 -13.30
CA ARG A 112 20.06 -6.35 -12.76
C ARG A 112 20.43 -4.87 -12.80
N SER A 113 20.08 -4.17 -13.87
CA SER A 113 20.30 -2.71 -13.99
C SER A 113 19.49 -1.93 -12.96
N LEU A 114 18.24 -2.33 -12.70
CA LEU A 114 17.42 -1.71 -11.65
C LEU A 114 18.05 -1.86 -10.26
N ILE A 115 18.55 -3.05 -9.93
CA ILE A 115 19.25 -3.30 -8.65
C ILE A 115 20.50 -2.43 -8.53
N LYS A 116 21.30 -2.30 -9.59
CA LYS A 116 22.49 -1.44 -9.59
C LYS A 116 22.14 0.03 -9.36
N ARG A 117 21.07 0.53 -9.97
CA ARG A 117 20.58 1.90 -9.75
C ARG A 117 20.10 2.11 -8.32
N ALA A 118 19.38 1.15 -7.75
CA ALA A 118 18.94 1.21 -6.36
C ALA A 118 20.15 1.26 -5.39
N LEU A 119 21.16 0.42 -5.61
CA LEU A 119 22.39 0.44 -4.81
C LEU A 119 23.15 1.77 -4.93
N ALA A 120 23.24 2.33 -6.14
CA ALA A 120 23.85 3.64 -6.35
C ALA A 120 23.09 4.74 -5.60
N MET A 121 21.76 4.72 -5.61
CA MET A 121 20.93 5.66 -4.87
C MET A 121 21.12 5.52 -3.35
N ILE A 122 21.19 4.29 -2.82
CA ILE A 122 21.47 4.06 -1.39
C ILE A 122 22.82 4.66 -1.00
N LYS A 123 23.88 4.40 -1.78
CA LYS A 123 25.21 4.95 -1.52
C LYS A 123 25.22 6.48 -1.57
N PHE A 124 24.57 7.04 -2.59
CA PHE A 124 24.44 8.48 -2.73
C PHE A 124 23.79 9.13 -1.50
N VAL A 125 22.66 8.57 -1.03
CA VAL A 125 21.98 9.07 0.18
C VAL A 125 22.87 8.92 1.42
N GLN A 126 23.62 7.80 1.54
CA GLN A 126 24.55 7.58 2.66
C GLN A 126 25.75 8.53 2.67
N GLU A 127 26.20 8.99 1.50
CA GLU A 127 27.32 9.94 1.38
C GLU A 127 26.84 11.39 1.58
N GLU A 128 25.58 11.69 1.27
CA GLU A 128 24.99 13.03 1.40
C GLU A 128 24.52 13.35 2.83
N THR A 129 24.25 12.34 3.66
CA THR A 129 23.88 12.45 5.09
C THR A 129 25.06 12.24 6.03
#